data_AF-A0A0Q4DQS4-F1
#
_entry.id   AF-A0A0Q4DQS4-F1
#
_cell.length_a   1.000
_cell.length_b   1.000
_cell.length_c   1.000
_cell.angle_alpha   90.00
_cell.angle_beta   90.00
_cell.angle_gamma   90.00
#
_symmetry.space_group_name_H-M   'P 1'
#
loop_
_entity.id
_entity.type
_entity.pdbx_description
1 polymer ?
#
loop_
_entity_poly.entity_id
_entity_poly.type
_entity_poly.pdbx_seq_one_letter_code
_entity_poly.pdbx_strand_id
1 'polypeptide(L)'
;MAAPFKDPRTGILYFRRVIPAALRPFFDGASSEYKRTLDTRDPDEARQRYHPHAIVYDQKLAAARRSLASQQLRSARSMVDAYLDGVSEQQLQGMAQKLASLEVGAFQHAHGLTDYDPGSRYDFGSPPERPDLQNFGDRKTMLEAVPDFSPLPWLETLRRISTLPSLDPIDWAILAIAFNSGIAQPIDPALYEAIGQAYFDRLCEVCTPKIDPARVRILPSAIPFSVVPSTHHAATGLQSAETSSNAPTPTITKVFEDWAVSQPREPKLVDEWRTAITRFARLHDDPPVDTITASMVRTYRRTCAALPSRVGKAIRALPLLEQVELAKAQGLKVLAPATVNKALSAIRVTLDHAVEELEVITENVAKAVKSLPKNEIEDPRLPFEPQDLVKIFSAELPNKSGVAPSTLAWTLLLAPFTGCRLEELGKLRPGNVRTYDGIPYIAIEPDRLRVREEQECPAKRMKTASAKRDIPLHPILIQAGFLDLVNKRRERMPNGFFRNWTPTNMAAGHSAFRG
;
A
#
# COMPACT_ATOMS: atom_id res chain seq x y z
N MET A 1 27.39 48.25 -35.79
CA MET A 1 27.03 47.22 -36.79
C MET A 1 28.31 46.59 -37.32
N ALA A 2 28.33 45.28 -37.58
CA ALA A 2 29.50 44.64 -38.18
C ALA A 2 29.70 45.14 -39.62
N ALA A 3 30.91 45.55 -39.96
CA ALA A 3 31.22 46.15 -41.26
C ALA A 3 31.71 45.09 -42.28
N PRO A 4 31.50 45.30 -43.59
CA PRO A 4 32.08 44.47 -44.65
C PRO A 4 33.62 44.45 -44.56
N PHE A 5 34.21 43.26 -44.70
CA PHE A 5 35.67 43.09 -44.68
C PHE A 5 36.25 43.38 -46.07
N LYS A 6 37.17 44.34 -46.20
CA LYS A 6 37.82 44.65 -47.47
C LYS A 6 39.03 43.75 -47.70
N ASP A 7 39.04 43.05 -48.82
CA ASP A 7 40.21 42.30 -49.24
C ASP A 7 41.34 43.26 -49.65
N PRO A 8 42.50 43.24 -48.97
CA PRO A 8 43.60 44.17 -49.24
C PRO A 8 44.26 43.98 -50.61
N ARG A 9 44.10 42.82 -51.26
CA ARG A 9 44.72 42.52 -52.57
C ARG A 9 43.84 42.91 -53.75
N THR A 10 42.55 42.61 -53.64
CA THR A 10 41.59 42.78 -54.75
C THR A 10 40.68 43.98 -54.59
N GLY A 11 40.64 44.56 -53.38
CA GLY A 11 39.79 45.69 -53.00
C GLY A 11 38.30 45.34 -52.86
N ILE A 12 37.90 44.09 -53.11
CA ILE A 12 36.50 43.61 -53.06
C ILE A 12 36.09 43.38 -51.60
N LEU A 13 34.83 43.70 -51.28
CA LEU A 13 34.29 43.59 -49.93
C LEU A 13 33.61 42.22 -49.71
N TYR A 14 33.73 41.67 -48.50
CA TYR A 14 33.24 40.35 -48.10
C TYR A 14 32.39 40.40 -46.82
N PHE A 15 31.44 39.48 -46.72
CA PHE A 15 30.80 39.09 -45.47
C PHE A 15 31.63 38.00 -44.79
N ARG A 16 31.98 38.17 -43.50
CA ARG A 16 32.76 37.20 -42.71
C ARG A 16 32.25 37.14 -41.25
N ARG A 17 32.01 35.93 -40.73
CA ARG A 17 31.61 35.65 -39.33
C ARG A 17 32.19 34.32 -38.83
N VAL A 18 32.49 34.23 -37.52
CA VAL A 18 33.05 33.02 -36.87
C VAL A 18 31.95 32.05 -36.45
N ILE A 19 32.14 30.76 -36.72
CA ILE A 19 31.21 29.68 -36.34
C ILE A 19 31.62 29.07 -34.98
N PRO A 20 30.71 29.01 -33.98
CA PRO A 20 30.98 28.39 -32.68
C PRO A 20 31.41 26.91 -32.79
N ALA A 21 32.35 26.48 -31.95
CA ALA A 21 32.97 25.14 -32.04
C ALA A 21 31.96 23.97 -32.05
N ALA A 22 30.97 24.00 -31.15
CA ALA A 22 29.92 22.98 -31.06
C ALA A 22 29.04 22.87 -32.30
N LEU A 23 28.96 23.92 -33.14
CA LEU A 23 28.09 23.97 -34.31
C LEU A 23 28.80 23.63 -35.62
N ARG A 24 30.14 23.59 -35.62
CA ARG A 24 30.94 23.32 -36.83
C ARG A 24 30.58 22.01 -37.55
N PRO A 25 30.27 20.89 -36.86
CA PRO A 25 29.86 19.65 -37.53
C PRO A 25 28.58 19.78 -38.36
N PHE A 26 27.74 20.78 -38.07
CA PHE A 26 26.46 21.02 -38.75
C PHE A 26 26.54 22.13 -39.81
N PHE A 27 27.75 22.65 -40.08
CA PHE A 27 28.01 23.60 -41.16
C PHE A 27 28.73 22.90 -42.32
N ASP A 28 28.48 23.40 -43.53
CA ASP A 28 29.12 22.91 -44.76
C ASP A 28 30.66 22.96 -44.63
N GLY A 29 31.29 21.81 -44.39
CA GLY A 29 32.74 21.64 -44.36
C GLY A 29 33.45 22.15 -43.10
N ALA A 30 33.00 21.79 -41.90
CA ALA A 30 33.70 21.86 -40.59
C ALA A 30 34.57 23.11 -40.30
N SER A 31 34.33 24.21 -40.99
CA SER A 31 35.18 25.39 -41.00
C SER A 31 34.97 26.21 -39.74
N SER A 32 36.00 26.94 -39.33
CA SER A 32 35.92 27.87 -38.20
C SER A 32 35.17 29.16 -38.53
N GLU A 33 34.95 29.48 -39.82
CA GLU A 33 34.31 30.71 -40.26
C GLU A 33 33.44 30.58 -41.52
N TYR A 34 32.41 31.42 -41.60
CA TYR A 34 31.54 31.60 -42.75
C TYR A 34 31.92 32.87 -43.51
N LYS A 35 32.37 32.73 -44.76
CA LYS A 35 32.87 33.81 -45.62
C LYS A 35 32.20 33.81 -47.00
N ARG A 36 31.67 34.96 -47.46
CA ARG A 36 31.05 35.15 -48.79
C ARG A 36 31.42 36.50 -49.39
N THR A 37 31.64 36.55 -50.70
CA THR A 37 31.92 37.80 -51.45
C THR A 37 30.67 38.66 -51.57
N LEU A 38 30.82 39.99 -51.61
CA LEU A 38 29.73 40.94 -51.89
C LEU A 38 29.78 41.48 -53.32
N ASP A 39 30.80 41.07 -54.09
CA ASP A 39 31.00 41.39 -55.50
C ASP A 39 30.92 42.88 -55.83
N THR A 40 31.44 43.71 -54.94
CA THR A 40 31.58 45.15 -55.16
C THR A 40 32.77 45.69 -54.37
N ARG A 41 33.34 46.79 -54.87
CA ARG A 41 34.38 47.57 -54.20
C ARG A 41 33.80 48.83 -53.56
N ASP A 42 32.57 49.18 -53.94
CA ASP A 42 31.84 50.34 -53.41
C ASP A 42 31.31 50.03 -52.00
N PRO A 43 31.73 50.79 -50.97
CA PRO A 43 31.29 50.58 -49.60
C PRO A 43 29.78 50.68 -49.37
N ASP A 44 29.07 51.57 -50.09
CA ASP A 44 27.64 51.79 -49.82
C ASP A 44 26.80 50.66 -50.43
N GLU A 45 27.12 50.23 -51.64
CA GLU A 45 26.52 49.05 -52.26
C GLU A 45 26.86 47.77 -51.47
N ALA A 46 28.10 47.65 -50.96
CA ALA A 46 28.48 46.52 -50.12
C ALA A 46 27.68 46.47 -48.81
N ARG A 47 27.39 47.61 -48.18
CA ARG A 47 26.52 47.64 -46.98
C ARG A 47 25.12 47.14 -47.31
N GLN A 48 24.54 47.53 -48.44
CA GLN A 48 23.22 47.03 -48.87
C GLN A 48 23.25 45.51 -49.07
N ARG A 49 24.29 44.98 -49.74
CA ARG A 49 24.45 43.53 -49.99
C ARG A 49 24.87 42.73 -48.74
N TYR A 50 25.43 43.38 -47.72
CA TYR A 50 25.83 42.73 -46.47
C TYR A 50 24.62 42.19 -45.70
N HIS A 51 23.52 42.94 -45.67
CA HIS A 51 22.31 42.57 -44.92
C HIS A 51 21.71 41.22 -45.35
N PRO A 52 21.47 40.94 -46.64
CA PRO A 52 21.03 39.63 -47.10
C PRO A 52 21.94 38.47 -46.63
N HIS A 53 23.26 38.63 -46.71
CA HIS A 53 24.19 37.59 -46.28
C HIS A 53 24.23 37.39 -44.75
N ALA A 54 24.03 38.46 -43.98
CA ALA A 54 23.88 38.38 -42.53
C ALA A 54 22.64 37.54 -42.15
N ILE A 55 21.51 37.80 -42.81
CA ILE A 55 20.27 37.05 -42.59
C ILE A 55 20.48 35.55 -42.91
N VAL A 56 21.12 35.23 -44.03
CA VAL A 56 21.41 33.83 -44.40
C VAL A 56 22.35 33.16 -43.40
N TYR A 57 23.36 33.86 -42.90
CA TYR A 57 24.26 33.33 -41.88
C TYR A 57 23.51 33.02 -40.57
N ASP A 58 22.68 33.95 -40.10
CA ASP A 58 21.88 33.78 -38.88
C ASP A 58 20.88 32.61 -39.04
N GLN A 59 20.26 32.47 -40.21
CA GLN A 59 19.41 31.31 -40.54
C GLN A 59 20.18 29.99 -40.49
N LYS A 60 21.39 29.92 -41.07
CA LYS A 60 22.24 28.73 -41.02
C LYS A 60 22.68 28.40 -39.59
N LEU A 61 23.03 29.40 -38.80
CA LEU A 61 23.43 29.22 -37.41
C LEU A 61 22.25 28.74 -36.55
N ALA A 62 21.05 29.29 -36.77
CA ALA A 62 19.82 28.82 -36.13
C ALA A 62 19.45 27.39 -36.56
N ALA A 63 19.67 27.02 -37.83
CA ALA A 63 19.48 25.65 -38.30
C ALA A 63 20.46 24.67 -37.66
N ALA A 64 21.75 25.01 -37.60
CA ALA A 64 22.79 24.19 -36.95
C ALA A 64 22.50 23.96 -35.45
N ARG A 65 22.08 25.00 -34.72
CA ARG A 65 21.66 24.88 -33.31
C ARG A 65 20.48 23.91 -33.15
N ARG A 66 19.46 24.02 -34.02
CA ARG A 66 18.30 23.11 -34.00
C ARG A 66 18.71 21.66 -34.28
N SER A 67 19.65 21.44 -35.20
CA SER A 67 20.17 20.10 -35.51
C SER A 67 20.93 19.48 -34.34
N LEU A 68 21.80 20.25 -33.68
CA LEU A 68 22.52 19.80 -32.49
C LEU A 68 21.56 19.46 -31.35
N ALA A 69 20.61 20.35 -31.03
CA ALA A 69 19.60 20.11 -29.99
C ALA A 69 18.74 18.88 -30.31
N SER A 70 18.36 18.68 -31.58
CA SER A 70 17.61 17.49 -32.01
C SER A 70 18.42 16.21 -31.86
N GLN A 71 19.73 16.25 -32.13
CA GLN A 71 20.62 15.10 -31.92
C GLN A 71 20.76 14.78 -30.43
N GLN A 72 20.97 15.79 -29.58
CA GLN A 72 21.07 15.64 -28.13
C GLN A 72 19.76 15.08 -27.55
N LEU A 73 18.60 15.59 -27.98
CA LEU A 73 17.29 15.10 -27.55
C LEU A 73 17.05 13.63 -27.94
N ARG A 74 17.41 13.23 -29.17
CA ARG A 74 17.31 11.83 -29.60
C ARG A 74 18.21 10.93 -28.77
N SER A 75 19.44 11.37 -28.50
CA SER A 75 20.38 10.65 -27.65
C SER A 75 19.81 10.50 -26.23
N ALA A 76 19.33 11.60 -25.64
CA ALA A 76 18.72 11.63 -24.32
C ALA A 76 17.52 10.69 -24.18
N ARG A 77 16.59 10.70 -25.15
CA ARG A 77 15.44 9.78 -25.16
C ARG A 77 15.89 8.32 -25.20
N SER A 78 16.83 7.99 -26.07
CA SER A 78 17.38 6.63 -26.13
C SER A 78 18.04 6.21 -24.82
N MET A 79 18.74 7.11 -24.12
CA MET A 79 19.35 6.84 -22.82
C MET A 79 18.27 6.60 -21.74
N VAL A 80 17.23 7.43 -21.72
CA VAL A 80 16.10 7.30 -20.79
C VAL A 80 15.35 5.99 -21.03
N ASP A 81 15.03 5.67 -22.29
CA ASP A 81 14.31 4.45 -22.64
C ASP A 81 15.11 3.20 -22.27
N ALA A 82 16.42 3.20 -22.54
CA ALA A 82 17.30 2.11 -22.13
C ALA A 82 17.41 1.99 -20.60
N TYR A 83 17.43 3.13 -19.88
CA TYR A 83 17.46 3.16 -18.42
C TYR A 83 16.17 2.63 -17.79
N LEU A 84 15.03 2.90 -18.43
CA LEU A 84 13.70 2.48 -17.97
C LEU A 84 13.24 1.14 -18.58
N ASP A 85 14.10 0.46 -19.32
CA ASP A 85 13.77 -0.82 -19.91
C ASP A 85 13.40 -1.85 -18.83
N GLY A 86 12.31 -2.59 -19.06
CA GLY A 86 11.74 -3.52 -18.08
C GLY A 86 10.90 -2.90 -16.95
N VAL A 87 10.71 -1.58 -16.91
CA VAL A 87 9.84 -0.91 -15.92
C VAL A 87 8.41 -0.80 -16.46
N SER A 88 7.41 -1.30 -15.72
CA SER A 88 6.00 -1.25 -16.13
C SER A 88 5.41 0.16 -16.08
N GLU A 89 4.38 0.45 -16.90
CA GLU A 89 3.66 1.74 -16.88
C GLU A 89 3.21 2.12 -15.47
N GLN A 90 2.75 1.16 -14.68
CA GLN A 90 2.30 1.42 -13.31
C GLN A 90 3.43 1.82 -12.36
N GLN A 91 4.62 1.25 -12.54
CA GLN A 91 5.81 1.66 -11.79
C GLN A 91 6.23 3.08 -12.17
N LEU A 92 6.13 3.44 -13.47
CA LEU A 92 6.39 4.80 -13.95
C LEU A 92 5.37 5.81 -13.39
N GLN A 93 4.08 5.47 -13.33
CA GLN A 93 3.05 6.27 -12.63
C GLN A 93 3.37 6.42 -11.14
N GLY A 94 3.86 5.36 -10.48
CA GLY A 94 4.30 5.44 -9.08
C GLY A 94 5.52 6.34 -8.87
N MET A 95 6.45 6.38 -9.83
CA MET A 95 7.58 7.32 -9.81
C MET A 95 7.07 8.77 -9.98
N ALA A 96 6.17 8.99 -10.93
CA ALA A 96 5.53 10.28 -11.17
C ALA A 96 4.78 10.81 -9.94
N GLN A 97 3.98 9.97 -9.28
CA GLN A 97 3.28 10.30 -8.05
C GLN A 97 4.24 10.73 -6.94
N LYS A 98 5.33 9.98 -6.74
CA LYS A 98 6.32 10.29 -5.69
C LYS A 98 7.00 11.63 -5.95
N LEU A 99 7.46 11.88 -7.18
CA LEU A 99 8.06 13.15 -7.56
C LEU A 99 7.10 14.32 -7.37
N ALA A 100 5.84 14.16 -7.80
CA ALA A 100 4.80 15.17 -7.55
C ALA A 100 4.56 15.40 -6.04
N SER A 101 4.58 14.34 -5.22
CA SER A 101 4.40 14.46 -3.77
C SER A 101 5.57 15.13 -3.05
N LEU A 102 6.80 14.97 -3.55
CA LEU A 102 7.98 15.61 -2.99
C LEU A 102 7.92 17.13 -3.16
N GLU A 103 7.44 17.60 -4.30
CA GLU A 103 7.23 19.02 -4.56
C GLU A 103 6.08 19.61 -3.74
N VAL A 104 4.97 18.87 -3.60
CA VAL A 104 3.88 19.30 -2.71
C VAL A 104 4.36 19.37 -1.26
N GLY A 105 5.17 18.41 -0.80
CA GLY A 105 5.77 18.41 0.54
C GLY A 105 6.81 19.51 0.73
N ALA A 106 7.67 19.78 -0.26
CA ALA A 106 8.66 20.84 -0.23
C ALA A 106 8.02 22.24 -0.23
N PHE A 107 6.96 22.43 -1.04
CA PHE A 107 6.18 23.66 -1.07
C PHE A 107 5.42 23.90 0.25
N GLN A 108 4.85 22.85 0.85
CA GLN A 108 4.24 22.90 2.18
C GLN A 108 5.26 23.18 3.29
N HIS A 109 6.50 22.68 3.16
CA HIS A 109 7.59 22.93 4.10
C HIS A 109 8.20 24.34 3.99
N ALA A 110 8.29 24.91 2.78
CA ALA A 110 8.92 26.21 2.54
C ALA A 110 8.06 27.41 2.96
N HIS A 111 6.72 27.28 2.93
CA HIS A 111 5.80 28.41 3.11
C HIS A 111 5.00 28.42 4.42
N GLY A 112 5.29 27.54 5.39
CA GLY A 112 4.82 27.70 6.77
C GLY A 112 3.32 28.03 6.91
N LEU A 113 2.46 27.09 6.50
CA LEU A 113 0.99 27.02 6.69
C LEU A 113 0.12 28.03 5.90
N THR A 114 -0.81 27.50 5.08
CA THR A 114 -2.29 27.73 5.07
C THR A 114 -2.89 27.41 3.70
N ASP A 115 -4.20 27.20 3.70
CA ASP A 115 -5.10 26.87 2.58
C ASP A 115 -4.95 27.78 1.33
N TYR A 116 -5.22 27.23 0.14
CA TYR A 116 -5.26 27.82 -1.24
C TYR A 116 -3.89 28.07 -1.93
N ASP A 117 -3.64 27.85 -3.23
CA ASP A 117 -4.20 27.08 -4.38
C ASP A 117 -3.12 27.07 -5.49
N PRO A 118 -2.87 25.95 -6.20
CA PRO A 118 -2.46 26.05 -7.60
C PRO A 118 -3.47 25.33 -8.51
N GLY A 119 -4.47 26.06 -9.03
CA GLY A 119 -5.43 25.47 -9.98
C GLY A 119 -6.60 26.34 -10.45
N SER A 120 -6.63 27.63 -10.13
CA SER A 120 -7.61 28.59 -10.68
C SER A 120 -7.43 28.84 -12.19
N ARG A 121 -7.95 27.91 -12.99
CA ARG A 121 -8.46 28.07 -14.37
C ARG A 121 -8.70 26.67 -14.90
N TYR A 122 -9.96 26.25 -15.02
CA TYR A 122 -10.54 25.53 -16.17
C TYR A 122 -11.94 25.05 -15.77
N ASP A 123 -12.92 25.52 -16.53
CA ASP A 123 -14.36 25.35 -16.42
C ASP A 123 -14.80 24.43 -17.57
N PHE A 124 -15.52 23.36 -17.25
CA PHE A 124 -16.19 22.49 -18.22
C PHE A 124 -17.62 22.16 -17.79
N GLY A 125 -18.49 23.16 -17.72
CA GLY A 125 -19.93 22.97 -17.97
C GLY A 125 -20.72 22.28 -16.86
N SER A 126 -22.04 22.49 -16.87
CA SER A 126 -22.94 22.36 -15.71
C SER A 126 -23.15 20.92 -15.15
N PRO A 127 -23.37 20.75 -13.82
CA PRO A 127 -22.62 21.37 -12.71
C PRO A 127 -22.33 20.42 -11.52
N PRO A 128 -21.25 20.64 -10.74
CA PRO A 128 -21.31 20.56 -9.27
C PRO A 128 -21.55 21.97 -8.68
N GLU A 129 -22.21 22.08 -7.53
CA GLU A 129 -22.71 23.36 -7.02
C GLU A 129 -21.66 24.17 -6.23
N ARG A 130 -22.02 25.42 -5.90
CA ARG A 130 -21.10 26.56 -5.62
C ARG A 130 -20.00 26.40 -4.55
N PRO A 131 -20.07 25.52 -3.54
CA PRO A 131 -18.92 25.29 -2.65
C PRO A 131 -17.89 24.30 -3.21
N ASP A 132 -18.32 23.40 -4.10
CA ASP A 132 -17.61 22.18 -4.52
C ASP A 132 -16.34 22.43 -5.37
N LEU A 133 -16.09 23.67 -5.77
CA LEU A 133 -15.01 24.01 -6.69
C LEU A 133 -13.96 24.94 -6.08
N GLN A 134 -14.09 25.33 -4.81
CA GLN A 134 -13.22 26.33 -4.20
C GLN A 134 -11.95 25.75 -3.53
N ASN A 135 -11.85 24.44 -3.24
CA ASN A 135 -10.71 23.89 -2.49
C ASN A 135 -9.86 22.89 -3.32
N PHE A 136 -8.57 23.18 -3.47
CA PHE A 136 -7.60 22.31 -4.17
C PHE A 136 -7.53 20.90 -3.58
N GLY A 137 -7.63 20.78 -2.24
CA GLY A 137 -7.64 19.50 -1.55
C GLY A 137 -8.81 18.62 -1.97
N ASP A 138 -9.99 19.21 -2.15
CA ASP A 138 -11.21 18.51 -2.51
C ASP A 138 -11.20 18.10 -4.00
N ARG A 139 -10.61 18.93 -4.88
CA ARG A 139 -10.38 18.59 -6.29
C ARG A 139 -9.37 17.46 -6.46
N LYS A 140 -8.25 17.51 -5.76
CA LYS A 140 -7.25 16.43 -5.78
C LYS A 140 -7.87 15.13 -5.30
N THR A 141 -8.58 15.17 -4.18
CA THR A 141 -9.27 14.00 -3.61
C THR A 141 -10.33 13.45 -4.59
N MET A 142 -11.05 14.33 -5.31
CA MET A 142 -12.02 13.93 -6.32
C MET A 142 -11.39 13.29 -7.56
N LEU A 143 -10.27 13.85 -8.06
CA LEU A 143 -9.57 13.32 -9.23
C LEU A 143 -8.83 12.01 -8.90
N GLU A 144 -8.25 11.90 -7.70
CA GLU A 144 -7.62 10.66 -7.19
C GLU A 144 -8.67 9.54 -6.98
N ALA A 145 -9.89 9.90 -6.57
CA ALA A 145 -11.00 8.97 -6.39
C ALA A 145 -11.52 8.33 -7.69
N VAL A 146 -11.19 8.89 -8.87
CA VAL A 146 -11.50 8.27 -10.17
C VAL A 146 -10.21 7.67 -10.75
N PRO A 147 -10.07 6.33 -10.80
CA PRO A 147 -8.80 5.69 -11.19
C PRO A 147 -8.22 6.17 -12.51
N ASP A 148 -9.06 6.42 -13.52
CA ASP A 148 -8.66 6.90 -14.85
C ASP A 148 -8.11 8.34 -14.84
N PHE A 149 -8.46 9.12 -13.81
CA PHE A 149 -8.03 10.50 -13.59
C PHE A 149 -7.03 10.64 -12.44
N SER A 150 -6.78 9.58 -11.67
CA SER A 150 -5.85 9.59 -10.54
C SER A 150 -4.42 10.06 -10.87
N PRO A 151 -3.88 9.85 -12.10
CA PRO A 151 -2.57 10.38 -12.43
C PRO A 151 -2.57 11.86 -12.86
N LEU A 152 -3.73 12.48 -13.08
CA LEU A 152 -3.83 13.86 -13.57
C LEU A 152 -3.20 14.89 -12.63
N PRO A 153 -3.43 14.87 -11.30
CA PRO A 153 -2.77 15.81 -10.39
C PRO A 153 -1.24 15.68 -10.42
N TRP A 154 -0.72 14.47 -10.67
CA TRP A 154 0.72 14.23 -10.79
C TRP A 154 1.24 14.73 -12.13
N LEU A 155 0.52 14.48 -13.22
CA LEU A 155 0.82 14.99 -14.55
C LEU A 155 0.94 16.52 -14.56
N GLU A 156 -0.01 17.23 -13.94
CA GLU A 156 0.02 18.69 -13.82
C GLU A 156 1.24 19.16 -13.04
N THR A 157 1.54 18.48 -11.93
CA THR A 157 2.69 18.80 -11.09
C THR A 157 4.01 18.54 -11.82
N LEU A 158 4.15 17.42 -12.52
CA LEU A 158 5.34 17.08 -13.31
C LEU A 158 5.54 18.05 -14.47
N ARG A 159 4.48 18.41 -15.20
CA ARG A 159 4.54 19.44 -16.25
C ARG A 159 4.97 20.80 -15.69
N ARG A 160 4.56 21.14 -14.47
CA ARG A 160 5.04 22.35 -13.81
C ARG A 160 6.53 22.26 -13.48
N ILE A 161 6.98 21.15 -12.88
CA ILE A 161 8.39 20.94 -12.53
C ILE A 161 9.28 20.96 -13.78
N SER A 162 8.83 20.34 -14.87
CA SER A 162 9.59 20.31 -16.13
C SER A 162 9.73 21.69 -16.77
N THR A 163 8.91 22.68 -16.38
CA THR A 163 9.05 24.08 -16.83
C THR A 163 9.89 24.96 -15.90
N LEU A 164 10.38 24.41 -14.78
CA LEU A 164 11.23 25.18 -13.87
C LEU A 164 12.57 25.54 -14.53
N PRO A 165 13.17 26.69 -14.19
CA PRO A 165 14.46 27.10 -14.75
C PRO A 165 15.62 26.17 -14.39
N SER A 166 15.44 25.34 -13.35
CA SER A 166 16.42 24.36 -12.90
C SER A 166 15.76 22.99 -12.72
N LEU A 167 16.49 21.93 -13.04
CA LEU A 167 16.07 20.53 -12.91
C LEU A 167 16.68 19.84 -11.67
N ASP A 168 17.21 20.61 -10.72
CA ASP A 168 17.84 20.12 -9.48
C ASP A 168 17.04 19.00 -8.75
N PRO A 169 15.68 19.06 -8.66
CA PRO A 169 14.91 18.01 -7.97
C PRO A 169 15.07 16.60 -8.56
N ILE A 170 15.48 16.51 -9.83
CA ILE A 170 15.74 15.24 -10.53
C ILE A 170 17.21 15.10 -10.96
N ASP A 171 18.11 15.90 -10.40
CA ASP A 171 19.54 15.84 -10.72
C ASP A 171 20.09 14.41 -10.56
N TRP A 172 19.67 13.71 -9.49
CA TRP A 172 20.00 12.31 -9.26
C TRP A 172 19.61 11.39 -10.43
N ALA A 173 18.46 11.62 -11.06
CA ALA A 173 17.99 10.82 -12.18
C ALA A 173 18.79 11.14 -13.45
N ILE A 174 19.04 12.44 -13.70
CA ILE A 174 19.82 12.90 -14.84
C ILE A 174 21.25 12.33 -14.78
N LEU A 175 21.89 12.43 -13.62
CA LEU A 175 23.23 11.89 -13.39
C LEU A 175 23.28 10.36 -13.52
N ALA A 176 22.27 9.65 -12.99
CA ALA A 176 22.21 8.19 -13.11
C ALA A 176 22.04 7.73 -14.57
N ILE A 177 21.17 8.39 -15.33
CA ILE A 177 20.93 8.09 -16.74
C ILE A 177 22.19 8.39 -17.57
N ALA A 178 22.83 9.53 -17.34
CA ALA A 178 24.06 9.92 -18.01
C ALA A 178 25.22 8.96 -17.69
N PHE A 179 25.39 8.58 -16.42
CA PHE A 179 26.41 7.63 -15.98
C PHE A 179 26.22 6.24 -16.58
N ASN A 180 24.99 5.70 -16.55
CA ASN A 180 24.67 4.40 -17.15
C ASN A 180 24.89 4.39 -18.68
N SER A 181 24.84 5.56 -19.29
CA SER A 181 25.11 5.76 -20.71
C SER A 181 26.59 6.12 -21.01
N GLY A 182 27.47 6.07 -20.00
CA GLY A 182 28.91 6.29 -20.14
C GLY A 182 29.34 7.76 -20.32
N ILE A 183 28.50 8.74 -19.97
CA ILE A 183 28.83 10.16 -20.09
C ILE A 183 29.62 10.64 -18.87
N ALA A 184 30.81 11.21 -19.11
CA ALA A 184 31.67 11.78 -18.08
C ALA A 184 31.27 13.23 -17.71
N GLN A 185 31.58 13.66 -16.49
CA GLN A 185 31.34 15.03 -16.02
C GLN A 185 32.46 16.01 -16.45
N PRO A 186 32.15 17.31 -16.66
CA PRO A 186 30.83 17.93 -16.56
C PRO A 186 29.95 17.61 -17.79
N ILE A 187 28.68 17.33 -17.56
CA ILE A 187 27.71 17.07 -18.63
C ILE A 187 27.46 18.39 -19.38
N ASP A 188 27.42 18.34 -20.72
CA ASP A 188 27.04 19.48 -21.52
C ASP A 188 25.65 20.01 -21.09
N PRO A 189 25.48 21.31 -20.81
CA PRO A 189 24.23 21.84 -20.25
C PRO A 189 22.98 21.53 -21.09
N ALA A 190 23.10 21.55 -22.42
CA ALA A 190 21.98 21.24 -23.31
C ALA A 190 21.62 19.75 -23.29
N LEU A 191 22.62 18.86 -23.14
CA LEU A 191 22.37 17.44 -22.95
C LEU A 191 21.79 17.13 -21.57
N TYR A 192 22.26 17.79 -20.52
CA TYR A 192 21.73 17.68 -19.16
C TYR A 192 20.24 18.02 -19.12
N GLU A 193 19.86 19.17 -19.71
CA GLU A 193 18.47 19.59 -19.84
C GLU A 193 17.66 18.60 -20.69
N ALA A 194 18.21 18.14 -21.82
CA ALA A 194 17.53 17.19 -22.69
C ALA A 194 17.24 15.83 -22.02
N ILE A 195 18.15 15.32 -21.17
CA ILE A 195 17.94 14.08 -20.39
C ILE A 195 16.82 14.27 -19.38
N GLY A 196 16.84 15.37 -18.62
CA GLY A 196 15.79 15.66 -17.64
C GLY A 196 14.41 15.83 -18.27
N GLN A 197 14.34 16.55 -19.40
CA GLN A 197 13.09 16.71 -20.14
C GLN A 197 12.59 15.39 -20.72
N ALA A 198 13.46 14.58 -21.32
CA ALA A 198 13.07 13.26 -21.83
C ALA A 198 12.57 12.32 -20.72
N TYR A 199 13.16 12.40 -19.53
CA TYR A 199 12.70 11.64 -18.37
C TYR A 199 11.31 12.10 -17.89
N PHE A 200 11.07 13.42 -17.79
CA PHE A 200 9.74 13.95 -17.45
C PHE A 200 8.70 13.65 -18.51
N ASP A 201 9.05 13.77 -19.80
CA ASP A 201 8.17 13.42 -20.92
C ASP A 201 7.67 11.99 -20.76
N ARG A 202 8.57 11.05 -20.45
CA ARG A 202 8.21 9.64 -20.28
C ARG A 202 7.30 9.41 -19.07
N LEU A 203 7.54 10.08 -17.95
CA LEU A 203 6.65 10.01 -16.79
C LEU A 203 5.27 10.65 -17.08
N CYS A 204 5.26 11.78 -17.77
CA CYS A 204 4.04 12.48 -18.16
C CYS A 204 3.20 11.68 -19.15
N GLU A 205 3.83 11.01 -20.12
CA GLU A 205 3.16 10.17 -21.10
C GLU A 205 2.34 9.07 -20.40
N VAL A 206 2.94 8.42 -19.42
CA VAL A 206 2.29 7.34 -18.66
C VAL A 206 1.22 7.89 -17.71
N CYS A 207 1.37 9.11 -17.20
CA CYS A 207 0.33 9.77 -16.40
C CYS A 207 -0.79 10.44 -17.22
N THR A 208 -0.71 10.42 -18.55
CA THR A 208 -1.77 10.98 -19.39
C THR A 208 -2.99 10.06 -19.33
N PRO A 209 -4.17 10.56 -18.92
CA PRO A 209 -5.35 9.73 -18.76
C PRO A 209 -5.75 9.14 -20.12
N LYS A 210 -5.83 7.81 -20.16
CA LYS A 210 -6.33 7.07 -21.32
C LYS A 210 -7.84 6.95 -21.14
N ILE A 211 -8.59 7.98 -21.53
CA ILE A 211 -10.05 8.00 -21.36
C ILE A 211 -10.66 6.90 -22.24
N ASP A 212 -11.18 5.84 -21.61
CA ASP A 212 -12.07 4.88 -22.26
C ASP A 212 -13.47 5.51 -22.29
N PRO A 213 -14.04 5.81 -23.47
CA PRO A 213 -15.31 6.52 -23.59
C PRO A 213 -16.52 5.82 -22.95
N ALA A 214 -16.38 4.62 -22.38
CA ALA A 214 -17.49 3.79 -21.91
C ALA A 214 -17.92 3.90 -20.41
N ARG A 215 -17.26 4.63 -19.49
CA ARG A 215 -17.34 4.40 -17.99
C ARG A 215 -17.83 5.53 -17.01
N VAL A 216 -18.86 6.34 -17.30
CA VAL A 216 -19.12 7.65 -16.59
C VAL A 216 -20.14 7.70 -15.39
N ARG A 217 -20.36 6.73 -14.46
CA ARG A 217 -21.32 6.97 -13.31
C ARG A 217 -20.93 6.38 -11.93
N ILE A 218 -21.00 7.21 -10.86
CA ILE A 218 -20.56 7.01 -9.43
C ILE A 218 -21.74 7.33 -8.45
N LEU A 219 -21.76 6.83 -7.18
CA LEU A 219 -22.18 7.53 -5.90
C LEU A 219 -22.19 6.59 -4.62
N PRO A 220 -22.09 7.09 -3.35
CA PRO A 220 -21.06 6.72 -2.34
C PRO A 220 -21.47 6.56 -0.82
N SER A 221 -20.54 5.98 -0.01
CA SER A 221 -20.24 6.11 1.46
C SER A 221 -21.36 5.90 2.54
N ALA A 222 -21.17 5.67 3.86
CA ALA A 222 -20.21 6.19 4.86
C ALA A 222 -20.04 5.26 6.12
N ILE A 223 -19.05 5.56 6.97
CA ILE A 223 -18.45 4.74 8.06
C ILE A 223 -18.63 5.42 9.47
N PRO A 224 -17.98 5.00 10.59
CA PRO A 224 -18.44 4.29 11.80
C PRO A 224 -18.32 5.12 13.12
N PHE A 225 -17.99 4.47 14.27
CA PHE A 225 -17.19 4.87 15.48
C PHE A 225 -17.88 4.39 16.80
N SER A 226 -17.29 4.14 17.97
CA SER A 226 -15.97 3.71 18.50
C SER A 226 -16.05 3.62 20.05
N VAL A 227 -14.99 3.07 20.69
CA VAL A 227 -14.48 3.32 22.07
C VAL A 227 -14.95 2.45 23.26
N VAL A 228 -13.93 2.06 24.06
CA VAL A 228 -13.73 1.20 25.26
C VAL A 228 -13.38 2.19 26.42
N PRO A 229 -13.59 2.01 27.76
CA PRO A 229 -12.92 0.95 28.54
C PRO A 229 -13.41 0.58 29.97
N SER A 230 -12.75 -0.46 30.49
CA SER A 230 -12.33 -0.79 31.88
C SER A 230 -13.31 -0.95 33.06
N THR A 231 -13.07 -2.04 33.78
CA THR A 231 -13.61 -2.53 35.06
C THR A 231 -13.00 -1.86 36.28
N HIS A 232 -13.74 -1.80 37.42
CA HIS A 232 -13.17 -1.98 38.77
C HIS A 232 -14.21 -2.45 39.82
N HIS A 233 -13.73 -3.39 40.64
CA HIS A 233 -13.98 -3.70 42.07
C HIS A 233 -15.32 -4.20 42.64
N ALA A 234 -15.20 -5.39 43.29
CA ALA A 234 -15.53 -5.79 44.68
C ALA A 234 -16.95 -5.48 45.24
N ALA A 235 -17.61 -6.28 46.09
CA ALA A 235 -17.19 -7.26 47.10
C ALA A 235 -18.42 -8.08 47.57
N THR A 236 -18.16 -9.14 48.37
CA THR A 236 -19.00 -9.72 49.46
C THR A 236 -20.39 -10.29 49.12
N GLY A 237 -20.87 -11.42 49.63
CA GLY A 237 -20.43 -12.40 50.63
C GLY A 237 -21.65 -13.20 51.11
N LEU A 238 -21.43 -14.45 51.59
CA LEU A 238 -22.31 -15.32 52.42
C LEU A 238 -23.55 -15.90 51.67
N GLN A 239 -24.00 -17.15 51.83
CA GLN A 239 -23.76 -18.20 52.83
C GLN A 239 -24.45 -19.50 52.35
N SER A 240 -23.92 -20.67 52.78
CA SER A 240 -24.61 -21.94 53.13
C SER A 240 -25.48 -22.66 52.08
N ALA A 241 -25.57 -23.99 51.97
CA ALA A 241 -25.09 -25.14 52.74
C ALA A 241 -25.24 -26.39 51.85
N GLU A 242 -24.42 -27.43 52.11
CA GLU A 242 -24.70 -28.88 51.99
C GLU A 242 -25.13 -29.42 50.59
N THR A 243 -24.80 -30.63 50.13
CA THR A 243 -24.62 -31.92 50.81
C THR A 243 -23.94 -32.92 49.83
N SER A 244 -23.13 -33.83 50.38
CA SER A 244 -22.94 -35.25 49.97
C SER A 244 -22.85 -35.66 48.49
N SER A 245 -21.67 -36.18 48.13
CA SER A 245 -21.43 -37.52 47.55
C SER A 245 -22.66 -38.30 47.03
N ASN A 246 -23.19 -37.85 45.89
CA ASN A 246 -23.94 -38.63 44.91
C ASN A 246 -23.95 -37.82 43.60
N ALA A 247 -22.75 -37.50 43.10
CA ALA A 247 -22.57 -36.34 42.24
C ALA A 247 -23.32 -36.53 40.91
N PRO A 248 -24.27 -35.63 40.57
CA PRO A 248 -24.87 -35.64 39.24
C PRO A 248 -23.75 -35.41 38.23
N THR A 249 -23.70 -36.27 37.22
CA THR A 249 -22.74 -36.19 36.13
C THR A 249 -22.69 -34.73 35.63
N PRO A 250 -21.50 -34.12 35.53
CA PRO A 250 -21.40 -32.69 35.24
C PRO A 250 -22.05 -32.37 33.88
N THR A 251 -22.67 -31.20 33.80
CA THR A 251 -23.23 -30.73 32.52
C THR A 251 -22.13 -30.43 31.53
N ILE A 252 -22.44 -30.48 30.24
CA ILE A 252 -21.47 -30.18 29.19
C ILE A 252 -20.83 -28.79 29.34
N THR A 253 -21.56 -27.80 29.86
CA THR A 253 -21.00 -26.48 30.15
C THR A 253 -19.97 -26.53 31.27
N LYS A 254 -20.23 -27.28 32.35
CA LYS A 254 -19.26 -27.44 33.45
C LYS A 254 -18.01 -28.18 33.01
N VAL A 255 -18.15 -29.26 32.25
CA VAL A 255 -17.02 -30.01 31.67
C VAL A 255 -16.20 -29.11 30.74
N PHE A 256 -16.84 -28.25 29.96
CA PHE A 256 -16.13 -27.31 29.09
C PHE A 256 -15.33 -26.27 29.88
N GLU A 257 -15.88 -25.69 30.94
CA GLU A 257 -15.14 -24.74 31.77
C GLU A 257 -13.97 -25.42 32.52
N ASP A 258 -14.15 -26.66 32.97
CA ASP A 258 -13.06 -27.46 33.52
C ASP A 258 -11.94 -27.71 32.49
N TRP A 259 -12.31 -28.11 31.27
CA TRP A 259 -11.37 -28.23 30.14
C TRP A 259 -10.64 -26.91 29.84
N ALA A 260 -11.36 -25.78 29.90
CA ALA A 260 -10.79 -24.46 29.62
C ALA A 260 -9.76 -24.03 30.68
N VAL A 261 -9.91 -24.49 31.92
CA VAL A 261 -8.97 -24.26 33.02
C VAL A 261 -7.79 -25.23 32.97
N SER A 262 -8.05 -26.52 32.72
CA SER A 262 -7.01 -27.57 32.73
C SER A 262 -6.02 -27.44 31.58
N GLN A 263 -6.47 -26.95 30.43
CA GLN A 263 -5.61 -26.71 29.28
C GLN A 263 -5.57 -25.22 28.94
N PRO A 264 -4.51 -24.46 29.32
CA PRO A 264 -4.38 -23.08 28.92
C PRO A 264 -4.21 -22.98 27.39
N ARG A 265 -5.30 -22.65 26.72
CA ARG A 265 -5.38 -22.45 25.26
C ARG A 265 -5.46 -20.96 24.93
N GLU A 266 -5.43 -20.66 23.64
CA GLU A 266 -5.61 -19.28 23.18
C GLU A 266 -7.02 -18.78 23.59
N PRO A 267 -7.14 -17.61 24.26
CA PRO A 267 -8.43 -17.12 24.77
C PRO A 267 -9.54 -17.04 23.72
N LYS A 268 -9.17 -16.62 22.49
CA LYS A 268 -10.09 -16.55 21.35
C LYS A 268 -10.70 -17.91 20.99
N LEU A 269 -9.91 -18.98 21.06
CA LEU A 269 -10.40 -20.34 20.80
C LEU A 269 -11.40 -20.76 21.87
N VAL A 270 -11.08 -20.48 23.14
CA VAL A 270 -11.95 -20.78 24.28
C VAL A 270 -13.29 -20.05 24.15
N ASP A 271 -13.30 -18.75 23.81
CA ASP A 271 -14.55 -17.99 23.64
C ASP A 271 -15.43 -18.51 22.50
N GLU A 272 -14.81 -18.88 21.38
CA GLU A 272 -15.53 -19.45 20.23
C GLU A 272 -16.14 -20.82 20.58
N TRP A 273 -15.41 -21.65 21.33
CA TRP A 273 -15.89 -22.95 21.77
C TRP A 273 -16.95 -22.83 22.86
N ARG A 274 -16.79 -21.89 23.81
CA ARG A 274 -17.79 -21.54 24.81
C ARG A 274 -19.11 -21.16 24.16
N THR A 275 -19.05 -20.39 23.07
CA THR A 275 -20.25 -20.05 22.28
C THR A 275 -20.90 -21.29 21.67
N ALA A 276 -20.12 -22.24 21.16
CA ALA A 276 -20.64 -23.48 20.60
C ALA A 276 -21.31 -24.36 21.68
N ILE A 277 -20.66 -24.53 22.83
CA ILE A 277 -21.17 -25.30 23.97
C ILE A 277 -22.43 -24.64 24.54
N THR A 278 -22.44 -23.32 24.71
CA THR A 278 -23.63 -22.58 25.18
C THR A 278 -24.83 -22.78 24.24
N ARG A 279 -24.60 -22.82 22.92
CA ARG A 279 -25.69 -23.11 21.96
C ARG A 279 -26.20 -24.56 22.08
N PHE A 280 -25.30 -25.51 22.32
CA PHE A 280 -25.69 -26.91 22.53
C PHE A 280 -26.51 -27.05 23.80
N ALA A 281 -26.02 -26.45 24.90
CA ALA A 281 -26.72 -26.38 26.17
C ALA A 281 -28.12 -25.76 26.02
N ARG A 282 -28.26 -24.63 25.33
CA ARG A 282 -29.58 -24.00 25.08
C ARG A 282 -30.56 -24.85 24.25
N LEU A 283 -30.06 -25.75 23.42
CA LEU A 283 -30.91 -26.59 22.55
C LEU A 283 -31.41 -27.84 23.28
N HIS A 284 -30.71 -28.28 24.32
CA HIS A 284 -30.92 -29.54 25.02
C HIS A 284 -30.97 -29.39 26.54
N ASP A 285 -31.22 -28.18 27.02
CA ASP A 285 -31.34 -27.81 28.44
C ASP A 285 -30.12 -28.18 29.30
N ASP A 286 -28.92 -27.86 28.80
CA ASP A 286 -27.60 -28.11 29.41
C ASP A 286 -27.44 -29.54 29.97
N PRO A 287 -27.49 -30.56 29.11
CA PRO A 287 -27.58 -31.93 29.55
C PRO A 287 -26.30 -32.39 30.29
N PRO A 288 -26.43 -33.24 31.32
CA PRO A 288 -25.34 -34.04 31.87
C PRO A 288 -24.61 -34.83 30.77
N VAL A 289 -23.28 -34.93 30.82
CA VAL A 289 -22.51 -35.49 29.70
C VAL A 289 -22.79 -36.97 29.41
N ASP A 290 -23.23 -37.75 30.40
CA ASP A 290 -23.66 -39.15 30.27
C ASP A 290 -25.01 -39.32 29.55
N THR A 291 -25.86 -38.30 29.59
CA THR A 291 -27.16 -38.30 28.90
C THR A 291 -27.06 -37.88 27.43
N ILE A 292 -25.89 -37.39 26.99
CA ILE A 292 -25.70 -36.90 25.63
C ILE A 292 -25.69 -38.07 24.66
N THR A 293 -26.61 -38.04 23.70
CA THR A 293 -26.69 -39.05 22.64
C THR A 293 -26.16 -38.53 21.30
N ALA A 294 -25.75 -39.45 20.41
CA ALA A 294 -25.41 -39.10 19.04
C ALA A 294 -26.59 -38.42 18.28
N SER A 295 -27.84 -38.69 18.68
CA SER A 295 -29.02 -38.03 18.13
C SER A 295 -29.04 -36.53 18.47
N MET A 296 -28.79 -36.17 19.72
CA MET A 296 -28.70 -34.77 20.16
C MET A 296 -27.60 -34.02 19.39
N VAL A 297 -26.43 -34.62 19.25
CA VAL A 297 -25.32 -34.02 18.48
C VAL A 297 -25.66 -33.87 16.99
N ARG A 298 -26.40 -34.81 16.39
CA ARG A 298 -26.90 -34.68 15.00
C ARG A 298 -27.94 -33.57 14.86
N THR A 299 -28.85 -33.45 15.82
CA THR A 299 -29.87 -32.39 15.88
C THR A 299 -29.19 -31.04 15.99
N TYR A 300 -28.26 -30.87 16.93
CA TYR A 300 -27.44 -29.67 17.04
C TYR A 300 -26.72 -29.32 15.74
N ARG A 301 -26.03 -30.28 15.11
CA ARG A 301 -25.34 -30.06 13.82
C ARG A 301 -26.31 -29.56 12.74
N ARG A 302 -27.51 -30.14 12.64
CA ARG A 302 -28.55 -29.73 11.67
C ARG A 302 -29.07 -28.34 11.99
N THR A 303 -29.40 -28.05 13.25
CA THR A 303 -29.87 -26.74 13.70
C THR A 303 -28.82 -25.66 13.43
N CYS A 304 -27.56 -25.91 13.80
CA CYS A 304 -26.47 -24.98 13.51
C CYS A 304 -26.26 -24.73 12.02
N ALA A 305 -26.40 -25.74 11.16
CA ALA A 305 -26.31 -25.55 9.71
C ALA A 305 -27.43 -24.66 9.15
N ALA A 306 -28.57 -24.59 9.82
CA ALA A 306 -29.70 -23.76 9.44
C ALA A 306 -29.71 -22.38 10.14
N LEU A 307 -28.79 -22.12 11.07
CA LEU A 307 -28.71 -20.83 11.74
C LEU A 307 -28.20 -19.75 10.76
N PRO A 308 -28.74 -18.52 10.86
CA PRO A 308 -28.27 -17.39 10.08
C PRO A 308 -26.84 -16.98 10.46
N SER A 309 -26.02 -16.69 9.45
CA SER A 309 -24.60 -16.35 9.60
C SER A 309 -24.35 -14.95 10.18
N ARG A 310 -25.29 -14.02 9.96
CA ARG A 310 -25.24 -12.64 10.47
C ARG A 310 -26.61 -12.26 11.02
N VAL A 311 -26.70 -12.09 12.32
CA VAL A 311 -27.93 -11.65 13.01
C VAL A 311 -27.68 -10.45 13.90
N GLY A 312 -28.62 -9.50 13.85
CA GLY A 312 -28.71 -8.38 14.78
C GLY A 312 -29.01 -8.85 16.21
N LYS A 313 -28.86 -7.93 17.18
CA LYS A 313 -29.00 -8.25 18.61
C LYS A 313 -30.38 -8.83 18.96
N ALA A 314 -31.45 -8.32 18.34
CA ALA A 314 -32.83 -8.78 18.57
C ALA A 314 -33.03 -10.25 18.17
N ILE A 315 -32.60 -10.63 16.96
CA ILE A 315 -32.73 -12.01 16.47
C ILE A 315 -31.83 -12.96 17.28
N ARG A 316 -30.65 -12.51 17.72
CA ARG A 316 -29.73 -13.32 18.54
C ARG A 316 -30.30 -13.69 19.91
N ALA A 317 -31.22 -12.89 20.45
CA ALA A 317 -31.84 -13.11 21.74
C ALA A 317 -32.97 -14.17 21.68
N LEU A 318 -33.51 -14.45 20.49
CA LEU A 318 -34.57 -15.45 20.30
C LEU A 318 -34.03 -16.89 20.52
N PRO A 319 -34.90 -17.85 20.86
CA PRO A 319 -34.58 -19.27 20.85
C PRO A 319 -33.97 -19.72 19.51
N LEU A 320 -33.07 -20.72 19.57
CA LEU A 320 -32.33 -21.17 18.38
C LEU A 320 -33.25 -21.67 17.25
N LEU A 321 -34.37 -22.31 17.60
CA LEU A 321 -35.33 -22.81 16.61
C LEU A 321 -36.09 -21.66 15.93
N GLU A 322 -36.51 -20.65 16.68
CA GLU A 322 -37.14 -19.43 16.14
C GLU A 322 -36.18 -18.67 15.22
N GLN A 323 -34.88 -18.62 15.54
CA GLN A 323 -33.86 -18.05 14.64
C GLN A 323 -33.78 -18.78 13.30
N VAL A 324 -33.94 -20.12 13.30
CA VAL A 324 -33.95 -20.93 12.08
C VAL A 324 -35.22 -20.67 11.27
N GLU A 325 -36.37 -20.57 11.90
CA GLU A 325 -37.64 -20.26 11.24
C GLU A 325 -37.61 -18.88 10.59
N LEU A 326 -37.10 -17.89 11.31
CA LEU A 326 -36.93 -16.52 10.80
C LEU A 326 -35.93 -16.49 9.63
N ALA A 327 -34.83 -17.23 9.72
CA ALA A 327 -33.87 -17.33 8.64
C ALA A 327 -34.48 -17.94 7.37
N LYS A 328 -35.37 -18.94 7.52
CA LYS A 328 -36.12 -19.51 6.39
C LYS A 328 -37.15 -18.53 5.83
N ALA A 329 -37.95 -17.90 6.70
CA ALA A 329 -38.99 -16.96 6.31
C ALA A 329 -38.44 -15.73 5.57
N GLN A 330 -37.24 -15.27 5.96
CA GLN A 330 -36.58 -14.09 5.39
C GLN A 330 -35.49 -14.43 4.35
N GLY A 331 -35.26 -15.71 4.06
CA GLY A 331 -34.22 -16.14 3.10
C GLY A 331 -32.79 -15.75 3.49
N LEU A 332 -32.45 -15.75 4.78
CA LEU A 332 -31.13 -15.31 5.27
C LEU A 332 -30.01 -16.32 4.95
N LYS A 333 -28.80 -15.80 4.71
CA LYS A 333 -27.60 -16.63 4.53
C LYS A 333 -27.25 -17.39 5.81
N VAL A 334 -27.17 -18.72 5.72
CA VAL A 334 -26.87 -19.62 6.85
C VAL A 334 -25.37 -19.85 7.12
N LEU A 335 -25.03 -20.50 8.23
CA LEU A 335 -23.66 -20.84 8.61
C LEU A 335 -23.00 -21.80 7.61
N ALA A 336 -21.72 -21.55 7.32
CA ALA A 336 -20.91 -22.38 6.43
C ALA A 336 -20.54 -23.74 7.08
N PRO A 337 -20.35 -24.82 6.29
CA PRO A 337 -19.99 -26.14 6.81
C PRO A 337 -18.75 -26.15 7.70
N ALA A 338 -17.73 -25.34 7.38
CA ALA A 338 -16.51 -25.22 8.18
C ALA A 338 -16.77 -24.66 9.60
N THR A 339 -17.67 -23.68 9.71
CA THR A 339 -18.07 -23.08 10.99
C THR A 339 -18.85 -24.08 11.84
N VAL A 340 -19.78 -24.83 11.22
CA VAL A 340 -20.54 -25.89 11.90
C VAL A 340 -19.60 -27.01 12.37
N ASN A 341 -18.64 -27.41 11.53
CA ASN A 341 -17.65 -28.42 11.90
C ASN A 341 -16.75 -27.96 13.05
N LYS A 342 -16.40 -26.68 13.13
CA LYS A 342 -15.64 -26.14 14.26
C LYS A 342 -16.44 -26.16 15.56
N ALA A 343 -17.74 -25.83 15.51
CA ALA A 343 -18.64 -25.97 16.64
C ALA A 343 -18.80 -27.44 17.08
N LEU A 344 -18.88 -28.37 16.12
CA LEU A 344 -18.91 -29.81 16.39
C LEU A 344 -17.60 -30.31 17.02
N SER A 345 -16.45 -29.76 16.62
CA SER A 345 -15.16 -30.07 17.24
C SER A 345 -15.09 -29.64 18.70
N ALA A 346 -15.72 -28.51 19.08
CA ALA A 346 -15.80 -28.10 20.48
C ALA A 346 -16.50 -29.17 21.32
N ILE A 347 -17.66 -29.66 20.88
CA ILE A 347 -18.38 -30.74 21.56
C ILE A 347 -17.53 -32.00 21.68
N ARG A 348 -16.85 -32.41 20.59
CA ARG A 348 -15.98 -33.59 20.63
C ARG A 348 -14.87 -33.46 21.65
N VAL A 349 -14.16 -32.33 21.68
CA VAL A 349 -13.05 -32.14 22.62
C VAL A 349 -13.53 -32.02 24.06
N THR A 350 -14.67 -31.37 24.30
CA THR A 350 -15.29 -31.35 25.64
C THR A 350 -15.66 -32.75 26.11
N LEU A 351 -16.23 -33.60 25.24
CA LEU A 351 -16.53 -34.99 25.59
C LEU A 351 -15.27 -35.86 25.69
N ASP A 352 -14.21 -35.58 24.92
CA ASP A 352 -12.92 -36.26 25.10
C ASP A 352 -12.33 -35.93 26.48
N HIS A 353 -12.41 -34.69 26.93
CA HIS A 353 -12.01 -34.30 28.29
C HIS A 353 -12.83 -35.03 29.36
N ALA A 354 -14.14 -35.20 29.12
CA ALA A 354 -15.02 -35.97 30.01
C ALA A 354 -14.65 -37.46 30.09
N VAL A 355 -14.10 -38.03 29.02
CA VAL A 355 -13.64 -39.42 28.96
C VAL A 355 -12.25 -39.55 29.58
N GLU A 356 -11.29 -38.73 29.15
CA GLU A 356 -9.87 -38.94 29.38
C GLU A 356 -9.39 -38.37 30.72
N GLU A 357 -9.93 -37.23 31.15
CA GLU A 357 -9.45 -36.50 32.34
C GLU A 357 -10.43 -36.58 33.51
N LEU A 358 -11.73 -36.50 33.24
CA LEU A 358 -12.77 -36.58 34.28
C LEU A 358 -13.31 -37.99 34.51
N GLU A 359 -13.12 -38.90 33.55
CA GLU A 359 -13.61 -40.29 33.57
C GLU A 359 -15.12 -40.42 33.90
N VAL A 360 -15.91 -39.39 33.58
CA VAL A 360 -17.37 -39.35 33.89
C VAL A 360 -18.23 -40.05 32.83
N ILE A 361 -17.66 -40.34 31.66
CA ILE A 361 -18.29 -41.09 30.57
C ILE A 361 -17.28 -42.05 29.93
N THR A 362 -17.76 -43.17 29.40
CA THR A 362 -16.90 -44.23 28.84
C THR A 362 -16.48 -43.98 27.39
N GLU A 363 -17.32 -43.30 26.61
CA GLU A 363 -17.07 -43.06 25.19
C GLU A 363 -17.59 -41.70 24.71
N ASN A 364 -16.91 -41.14 23.72
CA ASN A 364 -17.32 -39.90 23.09
C ASN A 364 -18.29 -40.13 21.92
N VAL A 365 -19.59 -40.05 22.20
CA VAL A 365 -20.67 -40.21 21.21
C VAL A 365 -20.61 -39.23 20.05
N ALA A 366 -19.97 -38.06 20.21
CA ALA A 366 -19.87 -37.04 19.17
C ALA A 366 -18.86 -37.42 18.06
N LYS A 367 -17.98 -38.40 18.29
CA LYS A 367 -17.11 -38.97 17.25
C LYS A 367 -17.91 -39.72 16.17
N ALA A 368 -19.05 -40.33 16.52
CA ALA A 368 -19.92 -41.02 15.57
C ALA A 368 -20.70 -40.08 14.62
N VAL A 369 -20.78 -38.79 14.95
CA VAL A 369 -21.46 -37.80 14.10
C VAL A 369 -20.51 -37.30 13.03
N LYS A 370 -20.79 -37.65 11.77
CA LYS A 370 -20.00 -37.19 10.62
C LYS A 370 -19.99 -35.66 10.54
N SER A 371 -18.83 -35.09 10.20
CA SER A 371 -18.72 -33.67 9.84
C SER A 371 -19.52 -33.41 8.55
N LEU A 372 -19.98 -32.16 8.36
CA LEU A 372 -20.56 -31.75 7.08
C LEU A 372 -19.46 -31.76 6.00
N PRO A 373 -19.78 -32.15 4.76
CA PRO A 373 -18.81 -32.10 3.67
C PRO A 373 -18.31 -30.67 3.50
N LYS A 374 -17.00 -30.53 3.31
CA LYS A 374 -16.42 -29.26 2.90
C LYS A 374 -16.71 -29.12 1.41
N ASN A 375 -17.61 -28.22 1.03
CA ASN A 375 -17.97 -27.99 -0.37
C ASN A 375 -16.94 -27.11 -1.13
N GLU A 376 -15.78 -26.82 -0.54
CA GLU A 376 -14.71 -26.04 -1.18
C GLU A 376 -13.61 -27.02 -1.62
N ILE A 377 -13.61 -27.38 -2.91
CA ILE A 377 -12.50 -28.09 -3.57
C ILE A 377 -11.36 -27.11 -3.91
N GLU A 378 -11.63 -25.81 -3.92
CA GLU A 378 -10.64 -24.75 -4.20
C GLU A 378 -10.28 -23.98 -2.93
N ASP A 379 -9.00 -23.73 -2.70
CA ASP A 379 -8.56 -22.75 -1.71
C ASP A 379 -9.07 -21.37 -2.17
N PRO A 380 -9.99 -20.72 -1.44
CA PRO A 380 -10.50 -19.42 -1.86
C PRO A 380 -9.45 -18.30 -1.75
N ARG A 381 -8.24 -18.59 -1.24
CA ARG A 381 -7.12 -17.66 -1.17
C ARG A 381 -6.11 -17.96 -2.27
N LEU A 382 -6.47 -17.55 -3.48
CA LEU A 382 -5.51 -17.54 -4.59
C LEU A 382 -4.32 -16.63 -4.24
N PRO A 383 -3.08 -17.01 -4.61
CA PRO A 383 -1.95 -16.10 -4.51
C PRO A 383 -2.21 -14.85 -5.35
N PHE A 384 -1.68 -13.71 -4.92
CA PHE A 384 -1.76 -12.50 -5.73
C PHE A 384 -0.87 -12.65 -6.95
N GLU A 385 -1.45 -12.49 -8.12
CA GLU A 385 -0.68 -12.39 -9.35
C GLU A 385 0.08 -11.05 -9.38
N PRO A 386 1.15 -10.91 -10.18
CA PRO A 386 1.87 -9.65 -10.30
C PRO A 386 0.95 -8.46 -10.62
N GLN A 387 -0.12 -8.69 -11.39
CA GLN A 387 -1.15 -7.70 -11.71
C GLN A 387 -2.03 -7.32 -10.50
N ASP A 388 -2.25 -8.23 -9.57
CA ASP A 388 -2.98 -7.95 -8.33
C ASP A 388 -2.12 -7.14 -7.36
N LEU A 389 -0.83 -7.45 -7.27
CA LEU A 389 0.11 -6.65 -6.48
C LEU A 389 0.18 -5.23 -7.02
N VAL A 390 0.24 -5.08 -8.34
CA VAL A 390 0.14 -3.80 -9.04
C VAL A 390 -1.11 -3.05 -8.55
N LYS A 391 -2.31 -3.64 -8.68
CA LYS A 391 -3.56 -3.02 -8.19
C LYS A 391 -3.53 -2.69 -6.69
N ILE A 392 -2.99 -3.57 -5.85
CA ILE A 392 -2.92 -3.40 -4.40
C ILE A 392 -1.99 -2.25 -4.01
N PHE A 393 -0.82 -2.15 -4.66
CA PHE A 393 0.20 -1.13 -4.35
C PHE A 393 -0.08 0.22 -4.99
N SER A 394 -0.98 0.28 -5.98
CA SER A 394 -1.47 1.54 -6.56
C SER A 394 -2.86 1.94 -6.07
N ALA A 395 -3.54 1.09 -5.30
CA ALA A 395 -4.77 1.46 -4.62
C ALA A 395 -4.48 2.46 -3.50
N GLU A 396 -5.44 3.36 -3.26
CA GLU A 396 -5.38 4.28 -2.13
C GLU A 396 -5.29 3.54 -0.79
N LEU A 397 -4.48 4.06 0.13
CA LEU A 397 -4.40 3.48 1.46
C LEU A 397 -5.71 3.70 2.21
N PRO A 398 -6.28 2.68 2.85
CA PRO A 398 -7.56 2.81 3.52
C PRO A 398 -7.47 3.82 4.67
N ASN A 399 -8.36 4.82 4.67
CA ASN A 399 -8.44 5.77 5.79
C ASN A 399 -9.07 5.08 7.01
N LYS A 400 -8.21 4.63 7.94
CA LYS A 400 -8.64 3.94 9.16
C LYS A 400 -8.35 4.78 10.38
N SER A 401 -9.41 5.17 11.08
CA SER A 401 -9.33 5.89 12.34
C SER A 401 -8.36 5.23 13.33
N GLY A 402 -7.50 6.06 13.92
CA GLY A 402 -6.48 5.63 14.86
C GLY A 402 -5.20 5.10 14.22
N VAL A 403 -5.14 4.82 12.91
CA VAL A 403 -3.92 4.33 12.26
C VAL A 403 -3.35 5.40 11.33
N ALA A 404 -2.11 5.82 11.57
CA ALA A 404 -1.44 6.78 10.69
C ALA A 404 -1.30 6.20 9.26
N PRO A 405 -1.56 6.97 8.19
CA PRO A 405 -1.38 6.51 6.81
C PRO A 405 0.02 5.95 6.54
N SER A 406 1.05 6.56 7.14
CA SER A 406 2.43 6.07 7.07
C SER A 406 2.59 4.65 7.64
N THR A 407 1.84 4.28 8.68
CA THR A 407 1.87 2.93 9.25
C THR A 407 1.26 1.90 8.29
N LEU A 408 0.17 2.26 7.62
CA LEU A 408 -0.46 1.40 6.61
C LEU A 408 0.45 1.24 5.39
N ALA A 409 1.05 2.34 4.91
CA ALA A 409 2.01 2.34 3.82
C ALA A 409 3.17 1.36 4.08
N TRP A 410 3.80 1.46 5.25
CA TRP A 410 4.93 0.61 5.59
C TRP A 410 4.54 -0.84 5.83
N THR A 411 3.36 -1.10 6.39
CA THR A 411 2.87 -2.47 6.58
C THR A 411 2.58 -3.13 5.24
N LEU A 412 1.97 -2.40 4.30
CA LEU A 412 1.71 -2.86 2.95
C LEU A 412 3.03 -3.13 2.20
N LEU A 413 3.98 -2.21 2.28
CA LEU A 413 5.31 -2.37 1.68
C LEU A 413 6.09 -3.55 2.26
N LEU A 414 6.06 -3.77 3.58
CA LEU A 414 6.81 -4.86 4.21
C LEU A 414 6.23 -6.25 3.93
N ALA A 415 4.91 -6.36 3.74
CA ALA A 415 4.21 -7.64 3.60
C ALA A 415 4.80 -8.57 2.52
N PRO A 416 4.98 -8.15 1.25
CA PRO A 416 5.47 -9.04 0.19
C PRO A 416 6.94 -9.43 0.36
N PHE A 417 7.78 -8.54 0.93
CA PHE A 417 9.22 -8.81 1.04
C PHE A 417 9.60 -9.63 2.27
N THR A 418 8.72 -9.70 3.27
CA THR A 418 9.04 -10.36 4.55
C THR A 418 8.29 -11.66 4.78
N GLY A 419 7.13 -11.84 4.15
CA GLY A 419 6.24 -12.98 4.44
C GLY A 419 5.80 -13.03 5.91
N CYS A 420 5.94 -11.91 6.64
CA CYS A 420 5.53 -11.81 8.03
C CYS A 420 4.02 -11.86 8.13
N ARG A 421 3.51 -12.53 9.18
CA ARG A 421 2.10 -12.42 9.53
C ARG A 421 1.79 -10.97 9.86
N LEU A 422 0.59 -10.53 9.56
CA LEU A 422 0.16 -9.17 9.85
C LEU A 422 0.33 -8.82 11.35
N GLU A 423 0.11 -9.78 12.25
CA GLU A 423 0.35 -9.62 13.69
C GLU A 423 1.84 -9.51 14.07
N GLU A 424 2.74 -10.11 13.29
CA GLU A 424 4.19 -10.00 13.48
C GLU A 424 4.66 -8.60 13.04
N LEU A 425 4.18 -8.12 11.88
CA LEU A 425 4.46 -6.75 11.41
C LEU A 425 3.93 -5.70 12.38
N GLY A 426 2.69 -5.85 12.86
CA GLY A 426 2.06 -4.92 13.79
C GLY A 426 2.78 -4.78 15.14
N LYS A 427 3.59 -5.77 15.53
CA LYS A 427 4.37 -5.78 16.79
C LYS A 427 5.83 -5.41 16.60
N LEU A 428 6.26 -5.11 15.37
CA LEU A 428 7.65 -4.79 15.08
C LEU A 428 8.10 -3.58 15.93
N ARG A 429 9.36 -3.60 16.38
CA ARG A 429 9.98 -2.49 17.11
C ARG A 429 11.27 -2.05 16.42
N PRO A 430 11.74 -0.81 16.63
CA PRO A 430 13.01 -0.38 16.07
C PRO A 430 14.20 -1.27 16.47
N GLY A 431 14.15 -1.93 17.64
CA GLY A 431 15.17 -2.89 18.09
C GLY A 431 15.12 -4.28 17.43
N ASN A 432 14.06 -4.59 16.67
CA ASN A 432 13.99 -5.79 15.84
C ASN A 432 14.77 -5.64 14.54
N VAL A 433 15.03 -4.40 14.09
CA VAL A 433 15.86 -4.16 12.90
C VAL A 433 17.32 -4.15 13.32
N ARG A 434 18.11 -5.09 12.81
CA ARG A 434 19.52 -5.27 13.19
C ARG A 434 20.38 -5.39 11.94
N THR A 435 21.69 -5.35 12.10
CA THR A 435 22.64 -5.54 11.01
C THR A 435 23.58 -6.67 11.37
N TYR A 436 23.79 -7.60 10.45
CA TYR A 436 24.80 -8.65 10.56
C TYR A 436 25.60 -8.68 9.26
N ASP A 437 26.92 -8.61 9.37
CA ASP A 437 27.84 -8.60 8.23
C ASP A 437 27.47 -7.56 7.14
N GLY A 438 27.11 -6.34 7.59
CA GLY A 438 26.67 -5.26 6.70
C GLY A 438 25.26 -5.41 6.12
N ILE A 439 24.58 -6.54 6.33
CA ILE A 439 23.23 -6.80 5.83
C ILE A 439 22.21 -6.45 6.91
N PRO A 440 21.32 -5.46 6.69
CA PRO A 440 20.26 -5.16 7.62
C PRO A 440 19.14 -6.20 7.51
N TYR A 441 18.56 -6.60 8.64
CA TYR A 441 17.53 -7.65 8.72
C TYR A 441 16.48 -7.32 9.80
N ILE A 442 15.30 -7.92 9.67
CA ILE A 442 14.23 -7.93 10.67
C ILE A 442 14.33 -9.22 11.48
N ALA A 443 14.59 -9.10 12.78
CA ALA A 443 14.56 -10.19 13.74
C ALA A 443 13.12 -10.41 14.26
N ILE A 444 12.48 -11.51 13.83
CA ILE A 444 11.18 -11.95 14.36
C ILE A 444 11.45 -12.83 15.58
N GLU A 445 11.23 -12.23 16.76
CA GLU A 445 11.42 -12.85 18.06
C GLU A 445 10.09 -12.85 18.85
N PRO A 446 9.92 -13.75 19.84
CA PRO A 446 8.85 -13.64 20.81
C PRO A 446 8.87 -12.28 21.50
N ASP A 447 7.69 -11.73 21.75
CA ASP A 447 7.56 -10.44 22.41
C ASP A 447 8.20 -10.51 23.81
N ARG A 448 9.35 -9.84 24.00
CA ARG A 448 10.17 -9.94 25.22
C ARG A 448 9.44 -9.43 26.47
N LEU A 449 8.43 -8.57 26.33
CA LEU A 449 7.55 -8.17 27.45
C LEU A 449 6.70 -9.33 27.93
N ARG A 450 6.12 -10.10 27.00
CA ARG A 450 5.43 -11.34 27.34
C ARG A 450 6.37 -12.37 27.95
N VAL A 451 7.62 -12.49 27.51
CA VAL A 451 8.54 -13.47 28.12
C VAL A 451 8.91 -13.11 29.56
N ARG A 452 8.93 -11.81 29.94
CA ARG A 452 9.10 -11.38 31.34
C ARG A 452 7.82 -11.51 32.17
N GLU A 453 6.65 -11.23 31.60
CA GLU A 453 5.34 -11.39 32.27
C GLU A 453 4.88 -12.86 32.34
N GLU A 454 5.20 -13.69 31.34
CA GLU A 454 4.93 -15.14 31.28
C GLU A 454 5.99 -15.97 32.04
N GLN A 455 6.97 -15.34 32.69
CA GLN A 455 7.73 -16.01 33.75
C GLN A 455 6.91 -16.12 35.05
N GLU A 456 5.82 -15.34 35.18
CA GLU A 456 4.89 -15.39 36.33
C GLU A 456 3.56 -16.13 36.02
N CYS A 457 3.33 -16.60 34.78
CA CYS A 457 2.10 -17.32 34.36
C CYS A 457 2.42 -18.39 33.29
N PRO A 458 1.66 -19.50 33.17
CA PRO A 458 2.02 -20.62 32.30
C PRO A 458 2.14 -20.17 30.83
N ALA A 459 3.37 -20.31 30.32
CA ALA A 459 3.84 -19.77 29.06
C ALA A 459 2.92 -20.07 27.88
N LYS A 460 2.62 -19.04 27.07
CA LYS A 460 1.86 -19.20 25.85
C LYS A 460 2.74 -19.90 24.81
N ARG A 461 2.73 -21.23 24.83
CA ARG A 461 3.58 -22.07 23.98
C ARG A 461 3.31 -21.75 22.51
N MET A 462 4.32 -21.18 21.85
CA MET A 462 4.30 -20.94 20.40
C MET A 462 4.22 -22.28 19.68
N LYS A 463 3.39 -22.33 18.63
CA LYS A 463 2.95 -23.59 18.02
C LYS A 463 4.05 -24.35 17.26
N THR A 464 5.20 -23.76 16.94
CA THR A 464 6.32 -24.44 16.23
C THR A 464 7.67 -23.69 16.33
N ALA A 465 8.79 -24.41 16.24
CA ALA A 465 10.17 -23.88 16.24
C ALA A 465 10.46 -22.89 15.08
N SER A 466 9.70 -22.94 13.98
CA SER A 466 9.79 -22.00 12.83
C SER A 466 9.31 -20.57 13.11
N ALA A 467 8.97 -20.25 14.37
CA ALA A 467 8.46 -18.93 14.77
C ALA A 467 9.56 -17.87 14.98
N LYS A 468 10.81 -18.29 15.28
CA LYS A 468 11.98 -17.40 15.35
C LYS A 468 12.67 -17.40 14.00
N ARG A 469 12.83 -16.24 13.40
CA ARG A 469 13.54 -16.11 12.11
C ARG A 469 14.08 -14.70 11.90
N ASP A 470 15.22 -14.64 11.23
CA ASP A 470 15.84 -13.40 10.76
C ASP A 470 15.56 -13.24 9.26
N ILE A 471 15.04 -12.07 8.88
CA ILE A 471 14.57 -11.79 7.52
C ILE A 471 15.41 -10.65 6.96
N PRO A 472 16.33 -10.90 6.02
CA PRO A 472 17.10 -9.84 5.38
C PRO A 472 16.18 -8.77 4.79
N LEU A 473 16.54 -7.50 4.95
CA LEU A 473 15.80 -6.40 4.36
C LEU A 473 16.10 -6.31 2.87
N HIS A 474 15.05 -6.40 2.07
CA HIS A 474 15.16 -6.22 0.64
C HIS A 474 15.65 -4.79 0.30
N PRO A 475 16.56 -4.60 -0.67
CA PRO A 475 17.10 -3.29 -1.02
C PRO A 475 16.05 -2.22 -1.33
N ILE A 476 14.92 -2.60 -1.93
CA ILE A 476 13.78 -1.70 -2.19
C ILE A 476 13.23 -1.08 -0.89
N LEU A 477 13.18 -1.83 0.21
CA LEU A 477 12.73 -1.31 1.50
C LEU A 477 13.73 -0.30 2.08
N ILE A 478 15.02 -0.54 1.86
CA ILE A 478 16.10 0.37 2.28
C ILE A 478 15.99 1.67 1.49
N GLN A 479 15.88 1.59 0.16
CA GLN A 479 15.73 2.75 -0.74
C GLN A 479 14.43 3.54 -0.48
N ALA A 480 13.35 2.86 -0.09
CA ALA A 480 12.11 3.51 0.30
C ALA A 480 12.22 4.32 1.62
N GLY A 481 13.36 4.26 2.32
CA GLY A 481 13.61 4.99 3.56
C GLY A 481 13.21 4.23 4.83
N PHE A 482 13.13 2.90 4.80
CA PHE A 482 12.70 2.13 5.97
C PHE A 482 13.68 2.27 7.14
N LEU A 483 15.00 2.26 6.85
CA LEU A 483 16.02 2.45 7.88
C LEU A 483 15.99 3.86 8.47
N ASP A 484 15.67 4.87 7.68
CA ASP A 484 15.52 6.25 8.15
C ASP A 484 14.30 6.40 9.06
N LEU A 485 13.19 5.73 8.72
CA LEU A 485 12.03 5.64 9.61
C LEU A 485 12.38 4.94 10.93
N VAL A 486 13.15 3.85 10.88
CA VAL A 486 13.62 3.13 12.06
C VAL A 486 14.50 4.03 12.92
N ASN A 487 15.45 4.75 12.33
CA ASN A 487 16.37 5.65 13.04
C ASN A 487 15.63 6.84 13.67
N LYS A 488 14.75 7.51 12.93
CA LYS A 488 13.89 8.58 13.46
C LYS A 488 13.02 8.11 14.64
N ARG A 489 12.59 6.84 14.62
CA ARG A 489 11.84 6.23 15.73
C ARG A 489 12.74 5.89 16.92
N ARG A 490 13.97 5.41 16.70
CA ARG A 490 14.96 5.17 17.77
C ARG A 490 15.31 6.44 18.53
N GLU A 491 15.51 7.55 17.81
CA GLU A 491 15.85 8.85 18.38
C GLU A 491 14.71 9.46 19.20
N ARG A 492 13.46 9.25 18.76
CA ARG A 492 12.29 9.79 19.44
C ARG A 492 11.90 8.99 20.68
N MET A 493 11.96 7.65 20.65
CA MET A 493 11.70 6.78 21.80
C MET A 493 12.21 5.34 21.58
N PRO A 494 12.72 4.63 22.62
CA PRO A 494 13.17 3.24 22.49
C PRO A 494 12.06 2.17 22.39
N ASN A 495 10.76 2.51 22.52
CA ASN A 495 9.68 1.52 22.64
C ASN A 495 8.63 1.57 21.51
N GLY A 496 8.77 0.65 20.53
CA GLY A 496 7.71 0.22 19.59
C GLY A 496 7.65 0.95 18.23
N PHE A 497 7.36 0.24 17.14
CA PHE A 497 7.28 0.83 15.78
C PHE A 497 5.84 1.32 15.46
N PHE A 498 4.81 0.59 15.88
CA PHE A 498 3.40 0.92 15.58
C PHE A 498 2.57 1.08 16.86
N ARG A 499 2.60 2.26 17.49
CA ARG A 499 1.96 2.47 18.80
C ARG A 499 0.41 2.44 18.77
N ASN A 500 -0.22 2.56 17.60
CA ASN A 500 -1.68 2.62 17.50
C ASN A 500 -2.34 1.28 17.08
N TRP A 501 -1.58 0.19 17.14
CA TRP A 501 -2.05 -1.15 16.83
C TRP A 501 -2.24 -1.96 18.11
N THR A 502 -3.34 -1.71 18.82
CA THR A 502 -3.73 -2.55 19.97
C THR A 502 -4.41 -3.84 19.49
N PRO A 503 -4.34 -4.95 20.26
CA PRO A 503 -4.96 -6.24 19.90
C PRO A 503 -6.47 -6.15 19.60
N THR A 504 -7.13 -5.13 20.13
CA THR A 504 -8.54 -4.82 19.88
C THR A 504 -8.82 -4.51 18.39
N ASN A 505 -7.82 -3.99 17.66
CA ASN A 505 -7.92 -3.73 16.22
C ASN A 505 -7.59 -4.96 15.34
N MET A 506 -7.11 -6.07 15.92
CA MET A 506 -6.81 -7.32 15.18
C MET A 506 -8.06 -8.13 14.81
N ALA A 507 -9.13 -8.03 15.60
CA ALA A 507 -10.41 -8.68 15.28
C ALA A 507 -11.05 -8.10 14.01
N ALA A 508 -10.83 -6.82 13.73
CA ALA A 508 -11.33 -6.14 12.53
C ALA A 508 -10.50 -6.46 11.26
N GLY A 509 -9.21 -6.82 11.42
CA GLY A 509 -8.31 -7.15 10.30
C GLY A 509 -8.67 -8.46 9.57
N HIS A 510 -9.40 -9.37 10.24
CA HIS A 510 -9.87 -10.61 9.62
C HIS A 510 -10.99 -10.40 8.58
N SER A 511 -11.62 -9.22 8.54
CA SER A 511 -12.66 -8.89 7.56
C SER A 511 -12.15 -8.12 6.34
N ALA A 512 -10.94 -7.55 6.39
CA ALA A 512 -10.44 -6.62 5.37
C ALA A 512 -9.74 -7.30 4.17
N PHE A 513 -9.51 -8.61 4.22
CA PHE A 513 -8.99 -9.42 3.09
C PHE A 513 -10.01 -10.42 2.55
N ARG A 514 -11.30 -10.27 2.92
CA ARG A 514 -12.44 -10.91 2.26
C ARG A 514 -13.38 -9.81 1.78
N GLY A 515 -12.90 -9.02 0.84
CA GLY A 515 -13.66 -8.06 0.05
C GLY A 515 -13.31 -8.31 -1.40
#